data_AF-A0A8J8JTR0-F1
#
_entry.id   AF-A0A8J8JTR0-F1
#
_cell.length_a   1.000
_cell.length_b   1.000
_cell.length_c   1.000
_cell.angle_alpha   90.00
_cell.angle_beta   90.00
_cell.angle_gamma   90.00
#
_symmetry.space_group_name_H-M   'P 1'
#
loop_
_entity.id
_entity.type
_entity.pdbx_description
1 polymer ?
#
loop_
_entity_poly.entity_id
_entity_poly.type
_entity_poly.pdbx_seq_one_letter_code
_entity_poly.pdbx_strand_id
1 'polypeptide(L)'
;MEQFIQQVVEKNDFKPVRLLAILREIQAEFRCISKDAVEIVASLLKIERTQITSVIEFYSFFHLEAVGQYDILMSDSITDQMMGKQSLIEYLSKQLNVAVDSVREDGLVSLNNTSCTGMCDQGPAGLINGYALPRLTTQSIDQMVSLITQKTALSDWPQSLFEVTDNIHKSNLLLDNQISCGEALEATLQRGLNQTLEEINLSGLRGRGGAGFNTAMKWRFCSEEKESERYVICNADEGEPGTFKDRVLLNSYAHQVFEGMTVCSAIIGSKQGFLYLRGEYLHLYDQLQSVLEQRRQQGLLGKNIIQSDFDFDIEICLGAGAYICGEESALIESLEGKRGI
;
A
#
# COMPACT_ATOMS: atom_id res chain seq x y z
N MET A 1 14.81 -14.43 18.04
CA MET A 1 13.39 -14.07 17.90
C MET A 1 13.00 -13.00 18.89
N GLU A 2 12.99 -13.28 20.20
CA GLU A 2 12.56 -12.32 21.23
C GLU A 2 13.25 -10.94 21.15
N GLN A 3 14.59 -10.90 21.08
CA GLN A 3 15.33 -9.64 20.95
C GLN A 3 14.94 -8.83 19.70
N PHE A 4 14.72 -9.51 18.56
CA PHE A 4 14.29 -8.85 17.33
C PHE A 4 12.87 -8.27 17.48
N ILE A 5 11.94 -9.06 18.03
CA ILE A 5 10.56 -8.60 18.26
C ILE A 5 10.55 -7.42 19.22
N GLN A 6 11.37 -7.45 20.28
CA GLN A 6 11.51 -6.32 21.20
C GLN A 6 11.96 -5.04 20.48
N GLN A 7 12.96 -5.14 19.60
CA GLN A 7 13.43 -3.99 18.80
C GLN A 7 12.35 -3.46 17.86
N VAL A 8 11.60 -4.35 17.19
CA VAL A 8 10.50 -3.95 16.29
C VAL A 8 9.38 -3.25 17.07
N VAL A 9 8.99 -3.78 18.24
CA VAL A 9 7.95 -3.18 19.06
C VAL A 9 8.42 -1.84 19.66
N GLU A 10 9.68 -1.74 20.07
CA GLU A 10 10.30 -0.50 20.56
C GLU A 10 10.34 0.58 19.48
N LYS A 11 10.74 0.23 18.25
CA LYS A 11 10.69 1.12 17.07
C LYS A 11 9.28 1.68 16.80
N ASN A 12 8.25 0.95 17.22
CA ASN A 12 6.83 1.31 17.06
C ASN A 12 6.21 1.87 18.36
N ASP A 13 7.04 2.39 19.27
CA ASP A 13 6.64 3.01 20.54
C ASP A 13 5.76 2.13 21.45
N PHE A 14 5.82 0.80 21.31
CA PHE A 14 4.93 -0.13 22.03
C PHE A 14 3.43 0.15 21.81
N LYS A 15 3.05 0.77 20.68
CA LYS A 15 1.67 1.16 20.40
C LYS A 15 0.88 0.03 19.71
N PRO A 16 -0.24 -0.45 20.29
CA PRO A 16 -1.08 -1.45 19.64
C PRO A 16 -1.61 -1.05 18.26
N VAL A 17 -1.83 0.25 18.04
CA VAL A 17 -2.23 0.76 16.71
C VAL A 17 -1.20 0.50 15.61
N ARG A 18 0.04 0.17 15.97
CA ARG A 18 1.11 -0.22 15.03
C ARG A 18 1.18 -1.72 14.77
N LEU A 19 0.20 -2.50 15.24
CA LEU A 19 0.24 -3.96 15.16
C LEU A 19 0.50 -4.46 13.73
N LEU A 20 -0.17 -3.92 12.70
CA LEU A 20 0.06 -4.35 11.32
C LEU A 20 1.52 -4.17 10.88
N ALA A 21 2.14 -3.02 11.20
CA ALA A 21 3.54 -2.76 10.86
C ALA A 21 4.48 -3.72 11.60
N ILE A 22 4.23 -3.95 12.90
CA ILE A 22 4.98 -4.90 13.74
C ILE A 22 4.90 -6.31 13.14
N LEU A 23 3.69 -6.79 12.81
CA LEU A 23 3.48 -8.12 12.24
C LEU A 23 4.15 -8.29 10.87
N ARG A 24 4.14 -7.25 10.04
CA ARG A 24 4.86 -7.26 8.74
C ARG A 24 6.37 -7.41 8.93
N GLU A 25 6.98 -6.66 9.85
CA GLU A 25 8.42 -6.75 10.11
C GLU A 25 8.81 -8.13 10.68
N ILE A 26 7.99 -8.69 11.57
CA ILE A 26 8.19 -10.04 12.12
C ILE A 26 8.12 -11.10 11.01
N GLN A 27 7.10 -11.03 10.15
CA GLN A 27 6.98 -11.98 9.04
C GLN A 27 8.10 -11.82 8.02
N ALA A 28 8.54 -10.59 7.72
CA ALA A 28 9.63 -10.37 6.79
C ALA A 28 10.93 -11.04 7.27
N GLU A 29 11.18 -11.05 8.58
CA GLU A 29 12.36 -11.69 9.17
C GLU A 29 12.19 -13.22 9.29
N PHE A 30 11.06 -13.70 9.81
CA PHE A 30 10.89 -15.12 10.17
C PHE A 30 10.10 -15.94 9.14
N ARG A 31 9.55 -15.32 8.09
CA ARG A 31 8.65 -15.90 7.07
C ARG A 31 7.30 -16.39 7.60
N CYS A 32 7.01 -16.15 8.87
CA CYS A 32 5.72 -16.34 9.49
C CYS A 32 5.64 -15.55 10.79
N ILE A 33 4.44 -15.53 11.35
CA ILE A 33 4.17 -15.02 12.69
C ILE A 33 3.82 -16.23 13.55
N SER A 34 4.86 -16.88 14.07
CA SER A 34 4.71 -18.09 14.88
C SER A 34 3.91 -17.83 16.17
N LYS A 35 3.39 -18.90 16.79
CA LYS A 35 2.71 -18.80 18.10
C LYS A 35 3.59 -18.14 19.15
N ASP A 36 4.88 -18.45 19.17
CA ASP A 36 5.84 -17.82 20.09
C ASP A 36 5.98 -16.32 19.82
N ALA A 37 6.02 -15.92 18.55
CA ALA A 37 6.04 -14.50 18.18
C ALA A 37 4.76 -13.78 18.63
N VAL A 38 3.59 -14.41 18.47
CA VAL A 38 2.31 -13.87 18.96
C VAL A 38 2.33 -13.65 20.48
N GLU A 39 2.82 -14.62 21.26
CA GLU A 39 2.89 -14.50 22.72
C GLU A 39 3.85 -13.36 23.15
N ILE A 40 4.99 -13.22 22.46
CA ILE A 40 5.94 -12.12 22.74
C ILE A 40 5.31 -10.77 22.42
N VAL A 41 4.68 -10.62 21.25
CA VAL A 41 4.02 -9.36 20.84
C VAL A 41 2.86 -9.02 21.78
N ALA A 42 2.04 -10.01 22.17
CA ALA A 42 0.94 -9.83 23.12
C ALA A 42 1.45 -9.28 24.45
N SER A 43 2.54 -9.85 24.97
CA SER A 43 3.17 -9.41 26.21
C SER A 43 3.69 -7.97 26.13
N LEU A 44 4.43 -7.64 25.06
CA LEU A 44 5.05 -6.33 24.89
C LEU A 44 4.03 -5.21 24.65
N LEU A 45 3.01 -5.47 23.83
CA LEU A 45 1.94 -4.50 23.53
C LEU A 45 0.83 -4.48 24.57
N LYS A 46 0.83 -5.43 25.52
CA LYS A 46 -0.20 -5.58 26.57
C LYS A 46 -1.61 -5.73 25.98
N ILE A 47 -1.73 -6.55 24.94
CA ILE A 47 -3.00 -6.90 24.31
C ILE A 47 -3.20 -8.42 24.32
N GLU A 48 -4.45 -8.85 24.14
CA GLU A 48 -4.79 -10.27 24.12
C GLU A 48 -4.21 -10.96 22.88
N ARG A 49 -3.61 -12.14 23.06
CA ARG A 49 -3.12 -12.96 21.94
C ARG A 49 -4.19 -13.27 20.90
N THR A 50 -5.45 -13.41 21.34
CA THR A 50 -6.60 -13.70 20.47
C THR A 50 -6.90 -12.53 19.54
N GLN A 51 -6.67 -11.30 19.99
CA GLN A 51 -6.76 -10.12 19.13
C GLN A 51 -5.72 -10.19 18.02
N ILE A 52 -4.46 -10.52 18.34
CA ILE A 52 -3.39 -10.65 17.36
C ILE A 52 -3.66 -11.79 16.38
N THR A 53 -4.04 -12.97 16.86
CA THR A 53 -4.40 -14.10 16.00
C THR A 53 -5.55 -13.74 15.05
N SER A 54 -6.58 -13.04 15.55
CA SER A 54 -7.71 -12.62 14.70
C SER A 54 -7.31 -11.63 13.61
N VAL A 55 -6.30 -10.79 13.86
CA VAL A 55 -5.71 -9.89 12.87
C VAL A 55 -4.95 -10.69 11.82
N ILE A 56 -4.09 -11.62 12.24
CA ILE A 56 -3.32 -12.49 11.33
C ILE A 56 -4.23 -13.28 10.41
N GLU A 57 -5.30 -13.89 10.95
CA GLU A 57 -6.25 -14.69 10.17
C GLU A 57 -7.11 -13.86 9.20
N PHE A 58 -7.24 -12.56 9.44
CA PHE A 58 -8.05 -11.67 8.62
C PHE A 58 -7.34 -11.19 7.34
N TYR A 59 -6.03 -10.94 7.42
CA TYR A 59 -5.24 -10.39 6.33
C TYR A 59 -4.56 -11.50 5.52
N SER A 60 -4.80 -11.55 4.19
CA SER A 60 -4.36 -12.68 3.36
C SER A 60 -2.84 -12.81 3.20
N PHE A 61 -2.08 -11.75 3.45
CA PHE A 61 -0.61 -11.79 3.40
C PHE A 61 0.04 -12.08 4.75
N PHE A 62 -0.71 -12.36 5.80
CA PHE A 62 -0.13 -12.83 7.06
C PHE A 62 -0.27 -14.35 7.20
N HIS A 63 0.78 -14.99 7.70
CA HIS A 63 0.87 -16.44 7.80
C HIS A 63 1.33 -16.86 9.19
N LEU A 64 0.58 -17.77 9.83
CA LEU A 64 0.97 -18.41 11.09
C LEU A 64 2.05 -19.48 10.89
N GLU A 65 2.13 -20.04 9.69
CA GLU A 65 3.09 -21.06 9.29
C GLU A 65 4.08 -20.49 8.29
N ALA A 66 5.29 -21.04 8.26
CA ALA A 66 6.38 -20.54 7.42
C ALA A 66 6.03 -20.69 5.93
N VAL A 67 6.06 -19.57 5.19
CA VAL A 67 6.06 -19.58 3.74
C VAL A 67 7.47 -19.84 3.19
N GLY A 68 7.56 -20.11 1.89
CA GLY A 68 8.84 -20.32 1.22
C GLY A 68 9.75 -19.10 1.33
N GLN A 69 11.06 -19.30 1.19
CA GLN A 69 12.00 -18.19 1.03
C GLN A 69 11.65 -17.31 -0.19
N TYR A 70 11.12 -17.94 -1.24
CA TYR A 70 10.47 -17.30 -2.39
C TYR A 70 8.98 -17.64 -2.34
N ASP A 71 8.20 -16.73 -1.79
CA ASP A 71 6.74 -16.83 -1.76
C ASP A 71 6.15 -16.20 -3.02
N ILE A 72 5.59 -17.04 -3.89
CA ILE A 72 5.04 -16.62 -5.18
C ILE A 72 3.52 -16.67 -5.12
N LEU A 73 2.90 -15.52 -5.41
CA LEU A 73 1.45 -15.38 -5.49
C LEU A 73 1.04 -15.02 -6.92
N MET A 74 0.39 -15.93 -7.63
CA MET A 74 -0.13 -15.65 -8.97
C MET A 74 -1.48 -14.93 -8.88
N SER A 75 -1.68 -13.86 -9.65
CA SER A 75 -2.97 -13.17 -9.66
C SER A 75 -4.06 -14.05 -10.27
N ASP A 76 -5.20 -14.13 -9.61
CA ASP A 76 -6.38 -14.87 -10.04
C ASP A 76 -7.47 -13.93 -10.59
N SER A 77 -7.08 -12.77 -11.10
CA SER A 77 -8.00 -11.86 -11.75
C SER A 77 -8.51 -12.45 -13.09
N ILE A 78 -9.71 -12.05 -13.51
CA ILE A 78 -10.29 -12.52 -14.77
C ILE A 78 -9.44 -12.14 -15.98
N THR A 79 -8.75 -10.99 -15.95
CA THR A 79 -7.87 -10.57 -17.05
C THR A 79 -6.64 -11.47 -17.15
N ASP A 80 -6.04 -11.84 -16.01
CA ASP A 80 -4.90 -12.76 -16.00
C ASP A 80 -5.30 -14.17 -16.50
N GLN A 81 -6.47 -14.65 -16.07
CA GLN A 81 -7.06 -15.90 -16.55
C GLN A 81 -7.25 -15.89 -18.08
N MET A 82 -7.82 -14.82 -18.63
CA MET A 82 -8.00 -14.64 -20.09
C MET A 82 -6.67 -14.54 -20.84
N MET A 83 -5.61 -14.08 -20.19
CA MET A 83 -4.26 -13.98 -20.75
C MET A 83 -3.42 -15.27 -20.58
N GLY A 84 -4.03 -16.36 -20.11
CA GLY A 84 -3.36 -17.67 -20.04
C GLY A 84 -2.65 -17.97 -18.72
N LYS A 85 -3.01 -17.28 -17.62
CA LYS A 85 -2.47 -17.53 -16.27
C LYS A 85 -2.49 -19.01 -15.88
N GLN A 86 -3.54 -19.76 -16.22
CA GLN A 86 -3.66 -21.18 -15.87
C GLN A 86 -2.50 -22.02 -16.43
N SER A 87 -2.13 -21.82 -17.69
CA SER A 87 -0.99 -22.54 -18.29
C SER A 87 0.35 -22.13 -17.68
N LEU A 88 0.49 -20.86 -17.28
CA LEU A 88 1.72 -20.36 -16.64
C LEU A 88 1.90 -20.87 -15.22
N ILE A 89 0.84 -20.89 -14.39
CA ILE A 89 0.95 -21.41 -13.02
C ILE A 89 1.22 -22.91 -13.01
N GLU A 90 0.62 -23.68 -13.92
CA GLU A 90 0.92 -25.10 -14.11
C GLU A 90 2.38 -25.33 -14.54
N TYR A 91 2.87 -24.49 -15.46
CA TYR A 91 4.26 -24.53 -15.91
C TYR A 91 5.22 -24.21 -14.74
N LEU A 92 4.96 -23.14 -14.01
CA LEU A 92 5.75 -22.72 -12.85
C LEU A 92 5.78 -23.79 -11.75
N SER A 93 4.62 -24.35 -11.41
CA SER A 93 4.46 -25.45 -10.45
C SER A 93 5.34 -26.64 -10.81
N LYS A 94 5.34 -27.05 -12.10
CA LYS A 94 6.16 -28.14 -12.61
C LYS A 94 7.66 -27.82 -12.54
N GLN A 95 8.08 -26.62 -12.94
CA GLN A 95 9.50 -26.23 -12.94
C GLN A 95 10.08 -26.14 -11.53
N LEU A 96 9.29 -25.66 -10.56
CA LEU A 96 9.74 -25.50 -9.18
C LEU A 96 9.49 -26.75 -8.31
N ASN A 97 8.80 -27.77 -8.84
CA ASN A 97 8.39 -28.97 -8.12
C ASN A 97 7.65 -28.64 -6.81
N VAL A 98 6.64 -27.77 -6.92
CA VAL A 98 5.78 -27.33 -5.82
C VAL A 98 4.34 -27.29 -6.31
N ALA A 99 3.39 -27.82 -5.52
CA ALA A 99 1.98 -27.74 -5.87
C ALA A 99 1.45 -26.33 -5.62
N VAL A 100 0.40 -25.94 -6.34
CA VAL A 100 -0.35 -24.72 -6.01
C VAL A 100 -1.01 -24.92 -4.64
N ASP A 101 -1.07 -23.84 -3.86
CA ASP A 101 -1.55 -23.81 -2.48
C ASP A 101 -0.67 -24.61 -1.50
N SER A 102 0.64 -24.64 -1.75
CA SER A 102 1.59 -25.38 -0.93
C SER A 102 2.98 -24.74 -0.83
N VAL A 103 3.73 -25.19 0.17
CA VAL A 103 5.15 -24.92 0.35
C VAL A 103 5.94 -26.17 -0.05
N ARG A 104 7.01 -26.00 -0.81
CA ARG A 104 7.90 -27.10 -1.18
C ARG A 104 8.55 -27.69 0.08
N GLU A 105 8.81 -29.00 0.08
CA GLU A 105 9.33 -29.73 1.26
C GLU A 105 10.61 -29.13 1.87
N ASP A 106 11.45 -28.50 1.06
CA ASP A 106 12.70 -27.86 1.50
C ASP A 106 12.52 -26.43 2.04
N GLY A 107 11.28 -25.91 2.04
CA GLY A 107 10.93 -24.56 2.48
C GLY A 107 11.49 -23.45 1.57
N LEU A 108 11.98 -23.77 0.37
CA LEU A 108 12.57 -22.76 -0.51
C LEU A 108 11.51 -21.93 -1.22
N VAL A 109 10.42 -22.55 -1.65
CA VAL A 109 9.39 -21.91 -2.49
C VAL A 109 8.00 -22.22 -1.95
N SER A 110 7.13 -21.23 -1.94
CA SER A 110 5.68 -21.41 -1.89
C SER A 110 5.03 -20.87 -3.16
N LEU A 111 3.94 -21.50 -3.57
CA LEU A 111 3.18 -21.09 -4.74
C LEU A 111 1.70 -21.10 -4.41
N ASN A 112 1.08 -19.93 -4.41
CA ASN A 112 -0.36 -19.77 -4.15
C ASN A 112 -1.01 -18.83 -5.17
N ASN A 113 -2.32 -18.72 -5.12
CA ASN A 113 -3.06 -17.67 -5.80
C ASN A 113 -3.29 -16.46 -4.88
N THR A 114 -3.47 -15.29 -5.48
CA THR A 114 -3.97 -14.10 -4.79
C THR A 114 -4.99 -13.39 -5.69
N SER A 115 -5.72 -12.44 -5.13
CA SER A 115 -6.67 -11.61 -5.88
C SER A 115 -5.97 -10.73 -6.94
N CYS A 116 -6.71 -9.83 -7.58
CA CYS A 116 -6.14 -8.84 -8.49
C CYS A 116 -4.99 -8.06 -7.82
N THR A 117 -3.79 -8.10 -8.40
CA THR A 117 -2.60 -7.38 -7.89
C THR A 117 -2.50 -5.93 -8.38
N GLY A 118 -3.53 -5.44 -9.08
CA GLY A 118 -3.52 -4.13 -9.72
C GLY A 118 -2.63 -4.07 -10.97
N MET A 119 -2.41 -5.21 -11.64
CA MET A 119 -1.57 -5.35 -12.84
C MET A 119 -2.38 -5.83 -14.07
N CYS A 120 -3.68 -5.55 -14.10
CA CYS A 120 -4.59 -6.05 -15.15
C CYS A 120 -4.25 -5.56 -16.58
N ASP A 121 -3.53 -4.44 -16.70
CA ASP A 121 -3.00 -3.93 -17.97
C ASP A 121 -1.68 -4.59 -18.41
N GLN A 122 -1.10 -5.42 -17.53
CA GLN A 122 0.24 -6.01 -17.65
C GLN A 122 0.25 -7.47 -17.20
N GLY A 123 -0.84 -8.21 -17.43
CA GLY A 123 -0.95 -9.63 -17.09
C GLY A 123 -0.29 -10.59 -18.11
N PRO A 124 -0.27 -11.91 -17.84
CA PRO A 124 -0.49 -12.51 -16.53
C PRO A 124 0.53 -12.02 -15.51
N ALA A 125 0.09 -11.71 -14.30
CA ALA A 125 0.92 -11.12 -13.26
C ALA A 125 0.91 -11.93 -11.96
N GLY A 126 1.84 -11.60 -11.08
CA GLY A 126 1.92 -12.15 -9.73
C GLY A 126 2.73 -11.26 -8.80
N LEU A 127 3.04 -11.80 -7.62
CA LEU A 127 3.94 -11.23 -6.63
C LEU A 127 5.01 -12.26 -6.27
N ILE A 128 6.19 -11.80 -5.91
CA ILE A 128 7.22 -12.60 -5.22
C ILE A 128 7.73 -11.86 -3.99
N ASN A 129 7.54 -12.44 -2.82
CA ASN A 129 7.80 -11.80 -1.52
C ASN A 129 7.18 -10.37 -1.44
N GLY A 130 6.00 -10.18 -2.03
CA GLY A 130 5.29 -8.91 -2.11
C GLY A 130 5.70 -7.98 -3.27
N TYR A 131 6.79 -8.25 -3.99
CA TYR A 131 7.18 -7.46 -5.17
C TYR A 131 6.44 -7.88 -6.42
N ALA A 132 6.01 -6.92 -7.23
CA ALA A 132 5.24 -7.17 -8.44
C ALA A 132 6.04 -7.91 -9.51
N LEU A 133 5.41 -8.91 -10.14
CA LEU A 133 5.89 -9.62 -11.31
C LEU A 133 4.90 -9.39 -12.47
N PRO A 134 5.05 -8.31 -13.25
CA PRO A 134 4.21 -8.05 -14.41
C PRO A 134 4.65 -8.89 -15.62
N ARG A 135 3.72 -9.11 -16.56
CA ARG A 135 3.95 -9.70 -17.89
C ARG A 135 4.71 -11.03 -17.85
N LEU A 136 4.27 -11.94 -16.98
CA LEU A 136 4.86 -13.26 -16.86
C LEU A 136 4.72 -14.04 -18.17
N THR A 137 5.82 -14.66 -18.56
CA THR A 137 5.94 -15.56 -19.71
C THR A 137 6.69 -16.81 -19.30
N THR A 138 6.71 -17.84 -20.13
CA THR A 138 7.56 -19.02 -19.88
C THR A 138 9.04 -18.66 -19.78
N GLN A 139 9.51 -17.71 -20.59
CA GLN A 139 10.89 -17.23 -20.55
C GLN A 139 11.24 -16.54 -19.23
N SER A 140 10.37 -15.65 -18.74
CA SER A 140 10.59 -15.00 -17.45
C SER A 140 10.52 -16.02 -16.30
N ILE A 141 9.63 -17.01 -16.39
CA ILE A 141 9.55 -18.12 -15.43
C ILE A 141 10.86 -18.93 -15.42
N ASP A 142 11.41 -19.30 -16.58
CA ASP A 142 12.68 -20.05 -16.64
C ASP A 142 13.82 -19.27 -15.98
N GLN A 143 13.85 -17.96 -16.20
CA GLN A 143 14.81 -17.08 -15.55
C GLN A 143 14.63 -17.05 -14.02
N MET A 144 13.39 -16.91 -13.54
CA MET A 144 13.07 -16.97 -12.11
C MET A 144 13.47 -18.31 -11.50
N VAL A 145 13.15 -19.43 -12.15
CA VAL A 145 13.49 -20.79 -11.69
C VAL A 145 15.01 -20.95 -11.55
N SER A 146 15.77 -20.44 -12.50
CA SER A 146 17.24 -20.45 -12.43
C SER A 146 17.77 -19.66 -11.23
N LEU A 147 17.23 -18.46 -10.99
CA LEU A 147 17.62 -17.60 -9.87
C LEU A 147 17.24 -18.21 -8.51
N ILE A 148 16.04 -18.80 -8.41
CA ILE A 148 15.56 -19.51 -7.22
C ILE A 148 16.45 -20.73 -6.92
N THR A 149 16.81 -21.51 -7.95
CA THR A 149 17.67 -22.69 -7.80
C THR A 149 19.06 -22.31 -7.31
N GLN A 150 19.58 -21.17 -7.76
CA GLN A 150 20.84 -20.59 -7.30
C GLN A 150 20.73 -19.92 -5.92
N LYS A 151 19.52 -19.81 -5.36
CA LYS A 151 19.22 -19.11 -4.11
C LYS A 151 19.66 -17.64 -4.14
N THR A 152 19.55 -17.01 -5.30
CA THR A 152 19.92 -15.60 -5.51
C THR A 152 18.93 -14.69 -4.78
N ALA A 153 19.44 -13.75 -3.96
CA ALA A 153 18.60 -12.78 -3.26
C ALA A 153 17.79 -11.93 -4.26
N LEU A 154 16.55 -11.57 -3.94
CA LEU A 154 15.68 -10.78 -4.83
C LEU A 154 16.29 -9.43 -5.23
N SER A 155 17.12 -8.84 -4.37
CA SER A 155 17.86 -7.60 -4.66
C SER A 155 18.82 -7.73 -5.85
N ASP A 156 19.29 -8.94 -6.13
CA ASP A 156 20.25 -9.23 -7.21
C ASP A 156 19.54 -9.75 -8.47
N TRP A 157 18.22 -9.84 -8.46
CA TRP A 157 17.46 -10.24 -9.63
C TRP A 157 17.41 -9.09 -10.66
N PRO A 158 17.34 -9.41 -11.96
CA PRO A 158 17.22 -8.37 -12.98
C PRO A 158 15.97 -7.51 -12.81
N GLN A 159 16.15 -6.18 -12.76
CA GLN A 159 15.04 -5.23 -12.57
C GLN A 159 13.94 -5.35 -13.62
N SER A 160 14.26 -5.82 -14.83
CA SER A 160 13.29 -6.07 -15.91
C SER A 160 12.19 -7.07 -15.53
N LEU A 161 12.42 -7.93 -14.52
CA LEU A 161 11.39 -8.84 -14.00
C LEU A 161 10.33 -8.14 -13.14
N PHE A 162 10.64 -6.95 -12.60
CA PHE A 162 9.79 -6.21 -11.68
C PHE A 162 9.27 -4.88 -12.26
N GLU A 163 9.69 -4.53 -13.47
CA GLU A 163 9.40 -3.23 -14.08
C GLU A 163 7.90 -3.04 -14.35
N VAL A 164 7.25 -2.21 -13.55
CA VAL A 164 5.85 -1.81 -13.76
C VAL A 164 5.82 -0.52 -14.55
N THR A 165 5.10 -0.52 -15.67
CA THR A 165 5.03 0.64 -16.58
C THR A 165 3.65 1.28 -16.51
N ASP A 166 3.59 2.62 -16.64
CA ASP A 166 2.31 3.32 -16.72
C ASP A 166 1.78 3.33 -18.16
N ASN A 167 0.63 2.72 -18.37
CA ASN A 167 0.03 2.52 -19.69
C ASN A 167 -0.93 3.66 -20.08
N ILE A 168 -0.43 4.90 -20.13
CA ILE A 168 -1.24 6.07 -20.49
C ILE A 168 -1.38 6.18 -22.02
N HIS A 169 -2.52 5.74 -22.56
CA HIS A 169 -2.80 5.80 -24.01
C HIS A 169 -3.25 7.18 -24.50
N LYS A 170 -3.84 7.98 -23.61
CA LYS A 170 -4.34 9.30 -23.93
C LYS A 170 -4.14 10.24 -22.75
N SER A 171 -3.25 11.21 -22.94
CA SER A 171 -3.12 12.35 -22.05
C SER A 171 -4.06 13.47 -22.47
N ASN A 172 -4.42 14.32 -21.51
CA ASN A 172 -5.14 15.57 -21.72
C ASN A 172 -4.52 16.61 -20.79
N LEU A 173 -5.10 17.82 -20.77
CA LEU A 173 -4.65 19.00 -20.02
C LEU A 173 -4.01 18.74 -18.65
N LEU A 174 -4.59 17.88 -17.79
CA LEU A 174 -4.07 17.63 -16.44
C LEU A 174 -2.83 16.73 -16.38
N LEU A 175 -2.64 15.86 -17.37
CA LEU A 175 -1.46 15.00 -17.48
C LEU A 175 -0.39 15.64 -18.39
N ASP A 176 -0.81 16.52 -19.32
CA ASP A 176 0.10 17.23 -20.23
C ASP A 176 0.77 18.43 -19.57
N ASN A 177 0.12 19.07 -18.59
CA ASN A 177 0.68 20.23 -17.91
C ASN A 177 1.34 19.85 -16.61
N GLN A 178 2.59 20.26 -16.46
CA GLN A 178 3.32 20.13 -15.22
C GLN A 178 2.81 21.17 -14.22
N ILE A 179 2.19 20.70 -13.13
CA ILE A 179 1.89 21.52 -11.95
C ILE A 179 3.18 21.59 -11.12
N SER A 180 3.64 22.79 -10.80
CA SER A 180 4.85 22.95 -10.00
C SER A 180 4.56 22.55 -8.55
N CYS A 181 5.53 21.90 -7.88
CA CYS A 181 5.35 21.49 -6.49
C CYS A 181 5.08 22.72 -5.60
N GLY A 182 3.97 22.70 -4.86
CA GLY A 182 3.58 23.78 -3.94
C GLY A 182 2.69 24.86 -4.55
N GLU A 183 2.52 24.88 -5.87
CA GLU A 183 1.71 25.87 -6.58
C GLU A 183 0.24 25.87 -6.14
N ALA A 184 -0.34 24.68 -5.92
CA ALA A 184 -1.72 24.59 -5.46
C ALA A 184 -1.84 25.08 -4.02
N LEU A 185 -0.85 24.80 -3.17
CA LEU A 185 -0.85 25.24 -1.78
C LEU A 185 -0.70 26.77 -1.66
N GLU A 186 0.20 27.37 -2.43
CA GLU A 186 0.35 28.83 -2.50
C GLU A 186 -0.96 29.48 -2.96
N ALA A 187 -1.58 28.95 -4.01
CA ALA A 187 -2.87 29.43 -4.49
C ALA A 187 -3.97 29.29 -3.41
N THR A 188 -3.99 28.18 -2.67
CA THR A 188 -4.93 27.98 -1.54
C THR A 188 -4.75 29.03 -0.45
N LEU A 189 -3.53 29.33 -0.03
CA LEU A 189 -3.29 30.35 1.01
C LEU A 189 -3.60 31.76 0.53
N GLN A 190 -3.23 32.11 -0.71
CA GLN A 190 -3.51 33.44 -1.29
C GLN A 190 -5.01 33.69 -1.42
N ARG A 191 -5.77 32.67 -1.84
CA ARG A 191 -7.22 32.75 -1.99
C ARG A 191 -7.96 32.74 -0.65
N GLY A 192 -7.40 32.06 0.35
CA GLY A 192 -8.03 31.76 1.62
C GLY A 192 -8.72 30.40 1.63
N LEU A 193 -8.73 29.74 2.79
CA LEU A 193 -9.21 28.36 2.96
C LEU A 193 -10.70 28.22 2.63
N ASN A 194 -11.55 29.14 3.12
CA ASN A 194 -12.99 29.12 2.87
C ASN A 194 -13.31 29.30 1.38
N GLN A 195 -12.65 30.26 0.73
CA GLN A 195 -12.82 30.51 -0.70
C GLN A 195 -12.31 29.34 -1.54
N THR A 196 -11.22 28.68 -1.12
CA THR A 196 -10.72 27.47 -1.78
C THR A 196 -11.73 26.32 -1.64
N LEU A 197 -12.32 26.12 -0.46
CA LEU A 197 -13.37 25.11 -0.27
C LEU A 197 -14.61 25.39 -1.14
N GLU A 198 -15.00 26.66 -1.29
CA GLU A 198 -16.09 27.03 -2.21
C GLU A 198 -15.72 26.82 -3.69
N GLU A 199 -14.47 27.06 -4.09
CA GLU A 199 -14.03 26.74 -5.46
C GLU A 199 -14.09 25.23 -5.74
N ILE A 200 -13.68 24.40 -4.78
CA ILE A 200 -13.83 22.93 -4.87
C ILE A 200 -15.31 22.56 -4.97
N ASN A 201 -16.18 23.21 -4.20
CA ASN A 201 -17.62 22.99 -4.25
C ASN A 201 -18.20 23.35 -5.64
N LEU A 202 -17.83 24.53 -6.17
CA LEU A 202 -18.25 25.00 -7.50
C LEU A 202 -17.74 24.12 -8.64
N SER A 203 -16.57 23.50 -8.49
CA SER A 203 -16.04 22.54 -9.48
C SER A 203 -16.90 21.28 -9.63
N GLY A 204 -17.77 20.99 -8.65
CA GLY A 204 -18.57 19.78 -8.62
C GLY A 204 -17.75 18.51 -8.41
N LEU A 205 -16.57 18.60 -7.79
CA LEU A 205 -15.73 17.44 -7.51
C LEU A 205 -16.47 16.40 -6.66
N ARG A 206 -16.48 15.16 -7.16
CA ARG A 206 -17.06 14.00 -6.49
C ARG A 206 -15.98 12.95 -6.24
N GLY A 207 -16.14 12.17 -5.17
CA GLY A 207 -15.23 11.09 -4.81
C GLY A 207 -15.01 10.11 -5.97
N ARG A 208 -13.73 9.81 -6.25
CA ARG A 208 -13.30 8.95 -7.37
C ARG A 208 -13.07 7.48 -6.99
N GLY A 209 -13.35 7.12 -5.73
CA GLY A 209 -13.35 5.73 -5.25
C GLY A 209 -14.64 4.95 -5.56
N GLY A 210 -15.60 5.53 -6.27
CA GLY A 210 -16.84 4.86 -6.70
C GLY A 210 -18.12 5.41 -6.06
N ALA A 211 -18.10 5.74 -4.77
CA ALA A 211 -19.30 6.24 -4.05
C ALA A 211 -19.80 7.61 -4.57
N GLY A 212 -18.91 8.44 -5.11
CA GLY A 212 -19.27 9.71 -5.72
C GLY A 212 -19.87 10.74 -4.75
N PHE A 213 -19.54 10.71 -3.47
CA PHE A 213 -19.96 11.77 -2.54
C PHE A 213 -19.31 13.12 -2.91
N ASN A 214 -19.96 14.25 -2.63
CA ASN A 214 -19.41 15.58 -2.93
C ASN A 214 -18.20 15.86 -2.00
N THR A 215 -17.05 16.13 -2.59
CA THR A 215 -15.79 16.28 -1.84
C THR A 215 -15.80 17.49 -0.91
N ALA A 216 -16.29 18.64 -1.38
CA ALA A 216 -16.35 19.85 -0.56
C ALA A 216 -17.30 19.70 0.63
N MET A 217 -18.45 19.04 0.45
CA MET A 217 -19.36 18.76 1.57
C MET A 217 -18.70 17.87 2.62
N LYS A 218 -17.97 16.83 2.21
CA LYS A 218 -17.25 15.95 3.15
C LYS A 218 -16.21 16.72 3.96
N TRP A 219 -15.44 17.58 3.29
CA TRP A 219 -14.41 18.40 3.95
C TRP A 219 -15.03 19.43 4.89
N ARG A 220 -16.16 20.05 4.49
CA ARG A 220 -16.91 20.99 5.33
C ARG A 220 -17.35 20.35 6.63
N PHE A 221 -18.01 19.19 6.56
CA PHE A 221 -18.47 18.47 7.75
C PHE A 221 -17.33 18.21 8.73
N CYS A 222 -16.19 17.70 8.24
CA CYS A 222 -15.01 17.49 9.09
C CYS A 222 -14.45 18.80 9.67
N SER A 223 -14.39 19.88 8.88
CA SER A 223 -13.85 21.16 9.33
C SER A 223 -14.72 21.86 10.39
N GLU A 224 -16.03 21.60 10.38
CA GLU A 224 -17.04 22.20 11.28
C GLU A 224 -17.23 21.40 12.57
N GLU A 225 -16.64 20.19 12.69
CA GLU A 225 -16.68 19.40 13.91
C GLU A 225 -15.99 20.11 15.08
N LYS A 226 -16.53 19.90 16.30
CA LYS A 226 -16.01 20.56 17.50
C LYS A 226 -14.62 20.06 17.90
N GLU A 227 -14.35 18.79 17.64
CA GLU A 227 -13.04 18.19 17.92
C GLU A 227 -11.99 18.76 16.95
N SER A 228 -10.83 19.10 17.50
CA SER A 228 -9.73 19.72 16.76
C SER A 228 -8.73 18.71 16.22
N GLU A 229 -8.73 17.47 16.74
CA GLU A 229 -7.86 16.42 16.25
C GLU A 229 -8.50 15.73 15.04
N ARG A 230 -7.88 15.93 13.88
CA ARG A 230 -8.42 15.54 12.58
C ARG A 230 -7.33 14.90 11.74
N TYR A 231 -7.71 14.01 10.85
CA TYR A 231 -6.80 13.22 10.03
C TYR A 231 -7.18 13.28 8.55
N VAL A 232 -6.19 13.29 7.66
CA VAL A 232 -6.40 13.10 6.21
C VAL A 232 -5.95 11.71 5.83
N ILE A 233 -6.87 10.86 5.41
CA ILE A 233 -6.52 9.52 4.94
C ILE A 233 -6.69 9.44 3.42
N CYS A 234 -5.60 9.16 2.72
CA CYS A 234 -5.61 8.79 1.31
C CYS A 234 -5.74 7.27 1.21
N ASN A 235 -6.90 6.84 0.71
CA ASN A 235 -7.17 5.44 0.44
C ASN A 235 -6.49 5.03 -0.88
N ALA A 236 -5.38 4.31 -0.78
CA ALA A 236 -4.68 3.66 -1.88
C ALA A 236 -4.81 2.13 -1.78
N ASP A 237 -5.91 1.64 -1.20
CA ASP A 237 -6.35 0.25 -1.28
C ASP A 237 -7.21 0.02 -2.53
N GLU A 238 -6.59 0.19 -3.70
CA GLU A 238 -7.23 0.00 -5.02
C GLU A 238 -7.53 -1.49 -5.28
N GLY A 239 -8.40 -2.09 -4.46
CA GLY A 239 -8.65 -3.53 -4.39
C GLY A 239 -9.63 -4.06 -5.45
N GLU A 240 -10.44 -3.20 -6.08
CA GLU A 240 -11.43 -3.59 -7.09
C GLU A 240 -10.73 -4.24 -8.31
N PRO A 241 -11.03 -5.51 -8.65
CA PRO A 241 -10.39 -6.17 -9.77
C PRO A 241 -10.50 -5.38 -11.08
N GLY A 242 -9.39 -5.24 -11.80
CA GLY A 242 -9.34 -4.46 -13.04
C GLY A 242 -8.99 -2.98 -12.86
N THR A 243 -8.92 -2.47 -11.62
CA THR A 243 -8.50 -1.09 -11.36
C THR A 243 -6.99 -0.98 -11.14
N PHE A 244 -6.38 0.05 -11.73
CA PHE A 244 -4.95 0.39 -11.65
C PHE A 244 -4.72 1.89 -11.87
N LYS A 245 -5.77 2.72 -11.75
CA LYS A 245 -5.68 4.16 -12.00
C LYS A 245 -4.90 4.85 -10.89
N ASP A 246 -5.04 4.39 -9.65
CA ASP A 246 -4.36 4.97 -8.49
C ASP A 246 -2.90 4.53 -8.49
N ARG A 247 -2.60 3.29 -8.92
CA ARG A 247 -1.22 2.85 -9.20
C ARG A 247 -0.47 3.86 -10.09
N VAL A 248 -1.08 4.26 -11.21
CA VAL A 248 -0.48 5.22 -12.16
C VAL A 248 -0.27 6.59 -11.50
N LEU A 249 -1.25 7.07 -10.72
CA LEU A 249 -1.11 8.36 -10.01
C LEU A 249 -0.02 8.32 -8.94
N LEU A 250 0.12 7.22 -8.21
CA LEU A 250 1.17 7.03 -7.21
C LEU A 250 2.55 6.84 -7.85
N ASN A 251 2.62 6.16 -8.99
CA ASN A 251 3.88 5.90 -9.67
C ASN A 251 4.43 7.16 -10.37
N SER A 252 3.60 7.92 -11.08
CA SER A 252 4.06 9.06 -11.89
C SER A 252 3.71 10.44 -11.32
N TYR A 253 2.72 10.54 -10.43
CA TYR A 253 2.13 11.83 -9.99
C TYR A 253 2.02 11.93 -8.46
N ALA A 254 2.90 11.23 -7.72
CA ALA A 254 2.89 11.21 -6.25
C ALA A 254 2.97 12.61 -5.63
N HIS A 255 3.75 13.53 -6.21
CA HIS A 255 3.84 14.90 -5.72
C HIS A 255 2.46 15.58 -5.70
N GLN A 256 1.65 15.40 -6.75
CA GLN A 256 0.31 15.97 -6.85
C GLN A 256 -0.66 15.31 -5.87
N VAL A 257 -0.55 13.98 -5.66
CA VAL A 257 -1.35 13.26 -4.66
C VAL A 257 -1.11 13.83 -3.26
N PHE A 258 0.15 13.96 -2.86
CA PHE A 258 0.51 14.49 -1.54
C PHE A 258 0.22 15.99 -1.39
N GLU A 259 0.31 16.76 -2.47
CA GLU A 259 -0.13 18.15 -2.47
C GLU A 259 -1.64 18.27 -2.24
N GLY A 260 -2.44 17.43 -2.89
CA GLY A 260 -3.88 17.34 -2.63
C GLY A 260 -4.21 16.99 -1.18
N MET A 261 -3.45 16.07 -0.56
CA MET A 261 -3.57 15.76 0.87
C MET A 261 -3.23 16.98 1.75
N THR A 262 -2.18 17.72 1.40
CA THR A 262 -1.74 18.92 2.13
C THR A 262 -2.79 20.04 2.05
N VAL A 263 -3.38 20.27 0.86
CA VAL A 263 -4.47 21.23 0.67
C VAL A 263 -5.71 20.82 1.47
N CYS A 264 -6.08 19.53 1.45
CA CYS A 264 -7.17 19.01 2.27
C CYS A 264 -6.93 19.28 3.75
N SER A 265 -5.73 18.96 4.25
CA SER A 265 -5.33 19.19 5.64
C SER A 265 -5.41 20.66 6.03
N ALA A 266 -4.96 21.58 5.17
CA ALA A 266 -5.06 23.01 5.43
C ALA A 266 -6.51 23.46 5.62
N ILE A 267 -7.44 22.95 4.80
CA ILE A 267 -8.87 23.28 4.87
C ILE A 267 -9.53 22.68 6.10
N ILE A 268 -9.26 21.40 6.40
CA ILE A 268 -9.90 20.72 7.53
C ILE A 268 -9.18 20.95 8.86
N GLY A 269 -7.99 21.55 8.88
CA GLY A 269 -7.20 21.76 10.09
C GLY A 269 -6.58 20.49 10.68
N SER A 270 -6.18 19.53 9.84
CA SER A 270 -5.50 18.30 10.26
C SER A 270 -3.98 18.48 10.33
N LYS A 271 -3.31 17.87 11.31
CA LYS A 271 -1.83 17.86 11.40
C LYS A 271 -1.18 16.56 10.95
N GLN A 272 -1.97 15.52 10.69
CA GLN A 272 -1.49 14.19 10.39
C GLN A 272 -2.29 13.57 9.25
N GLY A 273 -1.58 13.05 8.26
CA GLY A 273 -2.13 12.31 7.15
C GLY A 273 -1.59 10.88 7.09
N PHE A 274 -2.37 10.00 6.46
CA PHE A 274 -1.98 8.63 6.17
C PHE A 274 -2.22 8.32 4.71
N LEU A 275 -1.22 7.79 4.02
CA LEU A 275 -1.41 7.06 2.77
C LEU A 275 -1.55 5.58 3.14
N TYR A 276 -2.77 5.03 3.08
CA TYR A 276 -2.98 3.60 3.27
C TYR A 276 -2.75 2.90 1.93
N LEU A 277 -1.56 2.33 1.75
CA LEU A 277 -1.09 1.71 0.52
C LEU A 277 -1.32 0.20 0.58
N ARG A 278 -2.04 -0.37 -0.39
CA ARG A 278 -2.23 -1.83 -0.45
C ARG A 278 -0.91 -2.60 -0.49
N GLY A 279 -0.92 -3.81 0.06
CA GLY A 279 0.29 -4.64 0.18
C GLY A 279 0.93 -5.01 -1.16
N GLU A 280 0.12 -5.11 -2.22
CA GLU A 280 0.53 -5.42 -3.59
C GLU A 280 1.34 -4.29 -4.25
N TYR A 281 1.22 -3.07 -3.72
CA TYR A 281 1.96 -1.89 -4.18
C TYR A 281 3.24 -1.65 -3.37
N LEU A 282 3.77 -2.68 -2.70
CA LEU A 282 5.04 -2.61 -1.97
C LEU A 282 6.18 -2.04 -2.84
N HIS A 283 6.20 -2.36 -4.13
CA HIS A 283 7.19 -1.85 -5.10
C HIS A 283 7.20 -0.30 -5.23
N LEU A 284 6.13 0.39 -4.84
CA LEU A 284 6.06 1.86 -4.84
C LEU A 284 6.51 2.48 -3.50
N TYR A 285 6.64 1.69 -2.43
CA TYR A 285 6.82 2.20 -1.07
C TYR A 285 8.04 3.11 -0.93
N ASP A 286 9.22 2.64 -1.34
CA ASP A 286 10.47 3.42 -1.20
C ASP A 286 10.46 4.70 -2.05
N GLN A 287 9.89 4.63 -3.26
CA GLN A 287 9.72 5.79 -4.11
C GLN A 287 8.80 6.83 -3.47
N LEU A 288 7.65 6.39 -2.94
CA LEU A 288 6.70 7.28 -2.28
C LEU A 288 7.29 7.90 -1.01
N GLN A 289 8.07 7.13 -0.23
CA GLN A 289 8.82 7.66 0.91
C GLN A 289 9.83 8.73 0.48
N SER A 290 10.57 8.49 -0.61
CA SER A 290 11.49 9.48 -1.18
C SER A 290 10.76 10.76 -1.60
N VAL A 291 9.56 10.65 -2.19
CA VAL A 291 8.76 11.83 -2.56
C VAL A 291 8.31 12.61 -1.32
N LEU A 292 7.87 11.94 -0.26
CA LEU A 292 7.51 12.60 1.01
C LEU A 292 8.72 13.34 1.60
N GLU A 293 9.89 12.71 1.60
CA GLU A 293 11.12 13.32 2.11
C GLU A 293 11.55 14.54 1.28
N GLN A 294 11.48 14.46 -0.05
CA GLN A 294 11.73 15.61 -0.92
C GLN A 294 10.77 16.77 -0.63
N ARG A 295 9.48 16.49 -0.41
CA ARG A 295 8.50 17.52 -0.04
C ARG A 295 8.81 18.15 1.32
N ARG A 296 9.26 17.37 2.31
CA ARG A 296 9.72 17.91 3.61
C ARG A 296 10.91 18.85 3.45
N GLN A 297 11.91 18.45 2.65
CA GLN A 297 13.10 19.28 2.36
C GLN A 297 12.76 20.59 1.64
N GLN A 298 11.71 20.58 0.81
CA GLN A 298 11.20 21.77 0.13
C GLN A 298 10.31 22.65 1.02
N GLY A 299 10.03 22.24 2.27
CA GLY A 299 9.10 22.96 3.16
C GLY A 299 7.64 22.85 2.71
N LEU A 300 7.29 21.83 1.92
CA LEU A 300 5.94 21.55 1.42
C LEU A 300 5.19 20.47 2.23
N LEU A 301 5.84 19.94 3.27
CA LEU A 301 5.32 18.98 4.23
C LEU A 301 6.12 19.09 5.53
N GLY A 302 5.57 18.64 6.65
CA GLY A 302 6.19 18.71 7.97
C GLY A 302 5.75 19.96 8.74
N LYS A 303 6.71 20.69 9.30
CA LYS A 303 6.45 21.88 10.14
C LYS A 303 6.62 23.18 9.36
N ASN A 304 5.82 24.18 9.73
CA ASN A 304 5.84 25.53 9.15
C ASN A 304 5.81 25.51 7.61
N ILE A 305 4.87 24.76 7.05
CA ILE A 305 4.76 24.56 5.60
C ILE A 305 4.66 25.92 4.93
N ILE A 306 5.48 26.15 3.89
CA ILE A 306 5.64 27.42 3.17
C ILE A 306 5.80 28.64 4.09
N GLN A 307 6.56 28.47 5.19
CA GLN A 307 6.86 29.52 6.18
C GLN A 307 5.59 30.12 6.85
N SER A 308 4.56 29.30 7.00
CA SER A 308 3.32 29.65 7.71
C SER A 308 3.25 28.96 9.08
N ASP A 309 2.18 29.20 9.85
CA ASP A 309 1.90 28.50 11.13
C ASP A 309 1.19 27.13 10.92
N PHE A 310 1.20 26.61 9.69
CA PHE A 310 0.53 25.37 9.30
C PHE A 310 1.51 24.19 9.31
N ASP A 311 1.17 23.15 10.08
CA ASP A 311 1.90 21.89 10.19
C ASP A 311 1.04 20.75 9.63
N PHE A 312 1.65 19.89 8.79
CA PHE A 312 1.02 18.66 8.33
C PHE A 312 2.09 17.67 7.85
N ASP A 313 2.05 16.44 8.35
CA ASP A 313 2.94 15.37 7.87
C ASP A 313 2.13 14.15 7.42
N ILE A 314 2.71 13.34 6.54
CA ILE A 314 2.10 12.14 5.99
C ILE A 314 2.96 10.94 6.35
N GLU A 315 2.30 9.88 6.80
CA GLU A 315 2.88 8.57 6.97
C GLU A 315 2.29 7.58 5.97
N ILE A 316 3.10 6.64 5.47
CA ILE A 316 2.64 5.55 4.61
C ILE A 316 2.41 4.30 5.45
N CYS A 317 1.17 3.81 5.48
CA CYS A 317 0.79 2.56 6.12
C CYS A 317 0.58 1.49 5.04
N LEU A 318 1.34 0.40 5.12
CA LEU A 318 1.18 -0.74 4.21
C LEU A 318 0.09 -1.70 4.70
N GLY A 319 -0.92 -1.94 3.87
CA GLY A 319 -1.93 -2.97 4.09
C GLY A 319 -1.37 -4.39 3.96
N ALA A 320 -2.18 -5.39 4.30
CA ALA A 320 -1.77 -6.80 4.32
C ALA A 320 -2.72 -7.73 3.51
N GLY A 321 -3.33 -7.20 2.44
CA GLY A 321 -4.10 -8.00 1.48
C GLY A 321 -5.53 -8.28 1.97
N ALA A 322 -6.37 -7.25 2.09
CA ALA A 322 -7.78 -7.41 2.43
C ALA A 322 -8.64 -6.41 1.65
N TYR A 323 -9.38 -6.89 0.65
CA TYR A 323 -10.23 -6.07 -0.23
C TYR A 323 -11.20 -5.14 0.52
N ILE A 324 -11.78 -5.63 1.62
CA ILE A 324 -12.74 -4.87 2.43
C ILE A 324 -12.12 -3.63 3.09
N CYS A 325 -10.79 -3.58 3.26
CA CYS A 325 -10.11 -2.40 3.78
C CYS A 325 -10.12 -1.21 2.80
N GLY A 326 -10.64 -1.37 1.59
CA GLY A 326 -10.99 -0.26 0.70
C GLY A 326 -12.25 0.50 1.15
N GLU A 327 -13.07 -0.07 2.04
CA GLU A 327 -14.19 0.61 2.68
C GLU A 327 -13.70 1.58 3.76
N GLU A 328 -14.36 2.73 3.91
CA GLU A 328 -13.87 3.85 4.71
C GLU A 328 -13.65 3.50 6.19
N SER A 329 -14.60 2.83 6.83
CA SER A 329 -14.50 2.47 8.25
C SER A 329 -13.57 1.27 8.48
N ALA A 330 -13.61 0.27 7.60
CA ALA A 330 -12.70 -0.87 7.63
C ALA A 330 -11.22 -0.44 7.51
N LEU A 331 -10.94 0.56 6.66
CA LEU A 331 -9.61 1.13 6.50
C LEU A 331 -9.10 1.76 7.80
N ILE A 332 -9.96 2.50 8.51
CA ILE A 332 -9.62 3.13 9.79
C ILE A 332 -9.31 2.06 10.85
N GLU A 333 -10.15 1.03 10.97
CA GLU A 333 -9.89 -0.09 11.90
C GLU A 333 -8.56 -0.80 11.56
N SER A 334 -8.23 -0.92 10.27
CA SER A 334 -6.94 -1.45 9.82
C SER A 334 -5.75 -0.57 10.24
N LEU A 335 -5.85 0.75 10.04
CA LEU A 335 -4.86 1.72 10.51
C LEU A 335 -4.69 1.70 12.04
N GLU A 336 -5.74 1.36 12.78
CA GLU A 336 -5.71 1.18 14.24
C GLU A 336 -5.18 -0.19 14.69
N GLY A 337 -4.61 -0.99 13.80
CA GLY A 337 -4.00 -2.27 14.16
C GLY A 337 -5.01 -3.40 14.36
N LYS A 338 -6.24 -3.27 13.87
CA LYS A 338 -7.32 -4.24 14.05
C LYS A 338 -7.71 -4.90 12.73
N ARG A 339 -8.75 -5.75 12.78
CA ARG A 339 -9.41 -6.30 11.59
C ARG A 339 -10.24 -5.20 10.93
N GLY A 340 -10.13 -5.03 9.61
CA GLY A 340 -10.92 -4.03 8.87
C GLY A 340 -12.34 -4.52 8.59
N ILE A 341 -13.23 -4.47 9.59
CA ILE A 341 -14.62 -4.95 9.51
C ILE A 341 -15.58 -3.83 9.90
#